data_AF-A0A8M1GYY3-F1
#
_entry.id   AF-A0A8M1GYY3-F1
#
_cell.length_a   1.000
_cell.length_b   1.000
_cell.length_c   1.000
_cell.angle_alpha   90.00
_cell.angle_beta   90.00
_cell.angle_gamma   90.00
#
_symmetry.space_group_name_H-M   'P 1'
#
loop_
_entity.id
_entity.type
_entity.pdbx_description
1 polymer ?
#
loop_
_entity_poly.entity_id
_entity_poly.type
_entity_poly.pdbx_seq_one_letter_code
_entity_poly.pdbx_strand_id
1 'polypeptide(L)'
;MVCSALRRVAHMHVYLVRKASSVSTGHHHHQALGSRTAASEFAARGAPGGAVEVLGKSYPRDDYSNLSRKVLSRVGRNLHNQQHHPLWLIKERVKEHFYKQYVGRFGTPLFSVYEDFSPVVTTWQNFDSLLIPADHPSRKKGDNYYLNGTHMLRAHTSAHQYDLLHAGLDAFLVVGDVYRRDQIDSQHYPVFHQLEGVRLFSKHELFAGMKDGESLQLFEQSSRSAYKQETHTMEAMKLVEFDLKQTLTRLVTHIFGDGLDVRWVDCYFPFTHPSFEMEINFHGEWLEVLGCGVMEQQLVNSAGAQDRIGWAFGLGLERIAMALYDIPDIRLFWSEDERFLKQFRVSDINQNVKFQPLSKYPAVINDISFWLPSENYTENDFYDLVRTIGGDLVEKVDLIDKFEHPNGDGAPILEPLGNAHEDSSPLAKEDGTERRGWIPRAVTDSRSGPHTSRSDFTVFRPVRSFLFVQLNSSELTHSVAQSSEDIEDVVLLHTQRRQSPRGNMNRTGALNVHPHSLKRGQ
;
A
#
# COMPACT_ATOMS: atom_id res chain seq x y z
N MET A 1 -61.52 16.60 15.81
CA MET A 1 -61.66 16.69 17.28
C MET A 1 -61.43 15.28 17.84
N VAL A 2 -60.54 15.10 18.84
CA VAL A 2 -60.87 14.71 20.25
C VAL A 2 -61.42 13.26 20.34
N CYS A 3 -60.86 12.29 21.08
CA CYS A 3 -59.80 12.22 22.12
C CYS A 3 -58.97 10.89 21.95
N SER A 4 -57.69 10.76 22.37
CA SER A 4 -57.18 10.37 23.72
C SER A 4 -57.84 9.13 24.36
N ALA A 5 -57.19 8.16 25.04
CA ALA A 5 -55.78 7.75 25.28
C ALA A 5 -55.84 6.36 26.04
N LEU A 6 -54.89 5.75 26.78
CA LEU A 6 -53.52 6.03 27.27
C LEU A 6 -52.88 4.70 27.81
N ARG A 7 -51.67 4.28 27.41
CA ARG A 7 -50.75 3.35 28.15
C ARG A 7 -49.32 3.40 27.57
N ARG A 8 -48.35 4.01 28.27
CA ARG A 8 -47.44 3.46 29.32
C ARG A 8 -46.09 2.95 28.75
N VAL A 9 -45.05 3.78 28.90
CA VAL A 9 -43.62 3.45 28.71
C VAL A 9 -43.01 3.10 30.08
N ALA A 10 -41.97 2.26 30.10
CA ALA A 10 -41.15 2.00 31.28
C ALA A 10 -39.70 2.48 31.04
N HIS A 11 -39.18 3.32 31.92
CA HIS A 11 -37.75 3.63 32.03
C HIS A 11 -37.18 2.93 33.27
N MET A 12 -35.93 2.48 33.19
CA MET A 12 -35.16 2.07 34.35
C MET A 12 -33.80 2.77 34.34
N HIS A 13 -33.38 3.28 35.50
CA HIS A 13 -32.02 3.79 35.74
C HIS A 13 -31.24 2.76 36.56
N VAL A 14 -29.93 2.66 36.33
CA VAL A 14 -28.99 1.96 37.22
C VAL A 14 -27.77 2.87 37.41
N TYR A 15 -27.25 2.92 38.64
CA TYR A 15 -26.22 3.88 39.08
C TYR A 15 -24.79 3.37 38.92
N LEU A 16 -23.85 4.30 38.73
CA LEU A 16 -22.41 4.06 38.97
C LEU A 16 -22.11 3.98 40.47
N VAL A 17 -21.15 3.13 40.84
CA VAL A 17 -20.50 3.14 42.17
C VAL A 17 -18.99 3.10 41.99
N ARG A 18 -18.28 4.13 42.49
CA ARG A 18 -16.83 4.11 42.66
C ARG A 18 -16.46 3.34 43.92
N LYS A 19 -15.35 2.60 43.89
CA LYS A 19 -14.57 2.26 45.10
C LYS A 19 -13.27 3.05 45.09
N ALA A 20 -12.95 3.65 46.24
CA ALA A 20 -11.67 4.28 46.50
C ALA A 20 -11.06 3.63 47.76
N SER A 21 -9.74 3.56 47.82
CA SER A 21 -9.01 3.14 49.01
C SER A 21 -7.63 3.79 48.97
N SER A 22 -7.17 4.26 50.12
CA SER A 22 -5.93 5.02 50.25
C SER A 22 -5.34 4.78 51.64
N VAL A 23 -4.02 4.75 51.73
CA VAL A 23 -3.19 5.26 52.84
C VAL A 23 -1.73 5.18 52.37
N SER A 24 -0.88 6.04 52.91
CA SER A 24 0.50 6.25 52.46
C SER A 24 1.55 5.79 53.47
N THR A 25 2.73 5.46 52.96
CA THR A 25 4.03 5.71 53.62
C THR A 25 5.03 6.06 52.53
N GLY A 26 5.77 7.16 52.70
CA GLY A 26 6.77 7.63 51.75
C GLY A 26 8.18 7.65 52.34
N HIS A 27 9.19 7.61 51.48
CA HIS A 27 10.57 7.95 51.82
C HIS A 27 11.13 8.90 50.75
N HIS A 28 11.83 9.94 51.19
CA HIS A 28 12.54 10.87 50.31
C HIS A 28 13.91 10.29 49.94
N HIS A 29 14.33 10.47 48.70
CA HIS A 29 15.73 10.76 48.40
C HIS A 29 15.87 11.68 47.18
N HIS A 30 17.08 12.23 47.01
CA HIS A 30 17.29 13.47 46.26
C HIS A 30 17.37 13.28 44.74
N GLN A 31 17.04 14.36 44.04
CA GLN A 31 17.42 14.56 42.64
C GLN A 31 18.95 14.54 42.48
N ALA A 32 19.44 13.91 41.43
CA ALA A 32 20.77 14.14 40.87
C ALA A 32 20.62 14.37 39.36
N LEU A 33 21.11 15.51 38.88
CA LEU A 33 21.04 15.89 37.47
C LEU A 33 22.20 15.18 36.71
N GLY A 34 21.88 14.36 35.70
CA GLY A 34 22.85 13.49 35.02
C GLY A 34 22.71 13.49 33.50
N SER A 35 23.84 13.56 32.80
CA SER A 35 23.99 13.74 31.34
C SER A 35 23.26 12.71 30.46
N ARG A 36 22.72 13.20 29.32
CA ARG A 36 22.39 12.38 28.14
C ARG A 36 23.59 11.51 27.72
N THR A 37 23.35 10.24 27.38
CA THR A 37 24.22 9.44 26.49
C THR A 37 23.37 8.61 25.54
N ALA A 38 23.10 9.12 24.34
CA ALA A 38 22.50 8.36 23.25
C ALA A 38 23.61 7.73 22.40
N ALA A 39 23.79 6.41 22.49
CA ALA A 39 24.84 5.69 21.75
C ALA A 39 24.55 4.17 21.62
N SER A 40 23.54 3.79 20.83
CA SER A 40 23.33 2.42 20.35
C SER A 40 22.48 2.42 19.07
N GLU A 41 22.32 1.26 18.43
CA GLU A 41 21.32 0.94 17.38
C GLU A 41 21.45 1.61 16.00
N PHE A 42 22.68 1.71 15.45
CA PHE A 42 22.85 1.81 13.98
C PHE A 42 23.87 0.80 13.44
N ALA A 43 23.42 -0.46 13.31
CA ALA A 43 24.14 -1.52 12.60
C ALA A 43 23.17 -2.62 12.11
N ALA A 44 22.38 -2.32 11.07
CA ALA A 44 21.42 -3.25 10.47
C ALA A 44 21.63 -3.45 8.96
N ARG A 45 22.87 -3.79 8.56
CA ARG A 45 23.02 -4.64 7.35
C ARG A 45 22.38 -5.99 7.66
N GLY A 46 21.73 -6.60 6.67
CA GLY A 46 20.94 -7.82 6.89
C GLY A 46 21.76 -8.94 7.54
N ALA A 47 21.47 -9.24 8.80
CA ALA A 47 21.84 -10.51 9.40
C ALA A 47 20.84 -11.58 8.92
N PRO A 48 21.29 -12.75 8.44
CA PRO A 48 20.38 -13.87 8.21
C PRO A 48 19.79 -14.29 9.57
N GLY A 49 18.47 -14.15 9.74
CA GLY A 49 17.76 -14.43 11.00
C GLY A 49 17.07 -13.23 11.68
N GLY A 50 16.95 -12.07 11.03
CA GLY A 50 16.10 -10.98 11.53
C GLY A 50 14.59 -11.23 11.29
N ALA A 51 13.73 -10.65 12.14
CA ALA A 51 12.26 -10.69 11.99
C ALA A 51 11.68 -9.29 11.78
N VAL A 52 10.45 -9.22 11.25
CA VAL A 52 9.61 -8.00 11.20
C VAL A 52 8.47 -8.17 12.18
N GLU A 53 8.24 -7.18 13.04
CA GLU A 53 7.07 -7.15 13.90
C GLU A 53 5.97 -6.27 13.29
N VAL A 54 4.77 -6.83 13.15
CA VAL A 54 3.59 -6.16 12.61
C VAL A 54 2.40 -6.50 13.49
N LEU A 55 1.73 -5.47 14.04
CA LEU A 55 0.55 -5.60 14.92
C LEU A 55 0.74 -6.63 16.07
N GLY A 56 1.93 -6.64 16.69
CA GLY A 56 2.27 -7.53 17.80
C GLY A 56 2.59 -8.99 17.42
N LYS A 57 2.63 -9.32 16.12
CA LYS A 57 3.09 -10.62 15.60
C LYS A 57 4.47 -10.47 14.96
N SER A 58 5.34 -11.46 15.17
CA SER A 58 6.70 -11.48 14.64
C SER A 58 6.81 -12.44 13.45
N TYR A 59 7.38 -11.97 12.34
CA TYR A 59 7.49 -12.69 11.07
C TYR A 59 8.98 -12.80 10.69
N PRO A 60 9.57 -14.00 10.65
CA PRO A 60 10.98 -14.16 10.26
C PRO A 60 11.17 -13.74 8.80
N ARG A 61 12.29 -13.08 8.48
CA ARG A 61 12.63 -12.68 7.11
C ARG A 61 13.27 -13.82 6.32
N ASP A 62 13.03 -13.84 5.02
CA ASP A 62 13.62 -14.74 4.03
C ASP A 62 13.87 -14.00 2.70
N ASP A 63 14.19 -14.74 1.64
CA ASP A 63 14.51 -14.18 0.31
C ASP A 63 13.32 -13.48 -0.39
N TYR A 64 12.10 -13.54 0.15
CA TYR A 64 10.96 -12.75 -0.34
C TYR A 64 10.81 -11.40 0.37
N SER A 65 11.34 -11.25 1.59
CA SER A 65 11.13 -10.07 2.45
C SER A 65 11.61 -8.75 1.83
N ASN A 66 10.68 -7.89 1.41
CA ASN A 66 10.97 -6.59 0.78
C ASN A 66 10.30 -5.37 1.48
N LEU A 67 9.55 -5.59 2.57
CA LEU A 67 8.82 -4.52 3.26
C LEU A 67 9.74 -3.42 3.85
N SER A 68 9.51 -2.16 3.44
CA SER A 68 10.22 -0.96 3.90
C SER A 68 9.63 -0.39 5.20
N ARG A 69 10.44 0.37 5.96
CA ARG A 69 10.00 1.01 7.22
C ARG A 69 8.92 2.08 6.99
N LYS A 70 8.98 2.82 5.87
CA LYS A 70 8.00 3.85 5.50
C LYS A 70 6.62 3.26 5.18
N VAL A 71 6.57 2.08 4.56
CA VAL A 71 5.30 1.38 4.28
C VAL A 71 4.75 0.76 5.56
N LEU A 72 5.60 0.11 6.37
CA LEU A 72 5.21 -0.42 7.67
C LEU A 72 4.65 0.65 8.63
N SER A 73 5.13 1.90 8.57
CA SER A 73 4.60 3.00 9.39
C SER A 73 3.25 3.57 8.93
N ARG A 74 2.69 3.10 7.80
CA ARG A 74 1.29 3.38 7.40
C ARG A 74 0.30 2.31 7.88
N VAL A 75 0.77 1.11 8.25
CA VAL A 75 -0.08 -0.01 8.71
C VAL A 75 -0.86 0.39 9.97
N GLY A 76 -2.19 0.23 9.93
CA GLY A 76 -3.07 0.60 11.04
C GLY A 76 -3.48 2.07 11.08
N ARG A 77 -3.09 2.91 10.10
CA ARG A 77 -3.55 4.32 10.02
C ARG A 77 -5.03 4.45 9.62
N ASN A 78 -5.58 3.41 9.00
CA ASN A 78 -7.00 3.14 8.72
C ASN A 78 -7.81 4.38 8.30
N LEU A 79 -7.40 5.05 7.22
CA LEU A 79 -8.02 6.31 6.77
C LEU A 79 -9.48 6.13 6.32
N HIS A 80 -9.87 4.92 5.92
CA HIS A 80 -11.26 4.51 5.65
C HIS A 80 -12.14 4.47 6.91
N ASN A 81 -11.56 4.41 8.11
CA ASN A 81 -12.26 4.45 9.40
C ASN A 81 -12.06 5.77 10.17
N GLN A 82 -11.26 6.71 9.65
CA GLN A 82 -11.13 8.05 10.23
C GLN A 82 -12.35 8.90 9.89
N GLN A 83 -13.17 9.24 10.89
CA GLN A 83 -14.36 10.07 10.73
C GLN A 83 -14.04 11.41 10.03
N HIS A 84 -14.91 11.83 9.10
CA HIS A 84 -14.75 12.99 8.23
C HIS A 84 -13.55 12.95 7.25
N HIS A 85 -12.86 11.82 7.10
CA HIS A 85 -11.92 11.63 5.99
C HIS A 85 -12.70 11.38 4.68
N PRO A 86 -12.26 11.88 3.50
CA PRO A 86 -12.96 11.64 2.23
C PRO A 86 -13.15 10.16 1.88
N LEU A 87 -12.18 9.29 2.22
CA LEU A 87 -12.31 7.84 2.00
C LEU A 87 -13.38 7.22 2.93
N TRP A 88 -13.50 7.71 4.17
CA TRP A 88 -14.57 7.33 5.09
C TRP A 88 -15.94 7.82 4.60
N LEU A 89 -16.03 9.04 4.04
CA LEU A 89 -17.29 9.55 3.46
C LEU A 89 -17.80 8.63 2.34
N ILE A 90 -16.94 8.24 1.40
CA ILE A 90 -17.32 7.31 0.33
C ILE A 90 -17.73 5.95 0.91
N LYS A 91 -16.96 5.42 1.86
CA LYS A 91 -17.28 4.16 2.55
C LYS A 91 -18.70 4.20 3.15
N GLU A 92 -19.05 5.25 3.90
CA GLU A 92 -20.38 5.35 4.51
C GLU A 92 -21.50 5.57 3.48
N ARG A 93 -21.26 6.26 2.35
CA ARG A 93 -22.24 6.36 1.25
C ARG A 93 -22.45 5.01 0.54
N VAL A 94 -21.39 4.23 0.31
CA VAL A 94 -21.51 2.87 -0.24
C VAL A 94 -22.28 1.98 0.73
N LYS A 95 -21.97 2.02 2.04
CA LYS A 95 -22.74 1.33 3.09
C LYS A 95 -24.21 1.74 3.06
N GLU A 96 -24.50 3.04 3.03
CA GLU A 96 -25.86 3.57 2.93
C GLU A 96 -26.61 3.05 1.68
N HIS A 97 -25.94 3.00 0.53
CA HIS A 97 -26.52 2.46 -0.70
C HIS A 97 -26.99 1.01 -0.52
N PHE A 98 -26.13 0.13 0.00
CA PHE A 98 -26.49 -1.27 0.22
C PHE A 98 -27.55 -1.45 1.32
N TYR A 99 -27.56 -0.59 2.36
CA TYR A 99 -28.59 -0.63 3.41
C TYR A 99 -29.95 -0.06 2.99
N LYS A 100 -30.01 0.91 2.06
CA LYS A 100 -31.26 1.65 1.73
C LYS A 100 -31.78 1.46 0.30
N GLN A 101 -30.92 1.13 -0.66
CA GLN A 101 -31.22 1.18 -2.10
C GLN A 101 -31.06 -0.16 -2.84
N TYR A 102 -30.31 -1.13 -2.30
CA TYR A 102 -30.30 -2.49 -2.84
C TYR A 102 -31.63 -3.20 -2.53
N VAL A 103 -32.24 -3.83 -3.54
CA VAL A 103 -33.55 -4.49 -3.45
C VAL A 103 -33.45 -5.88 -4.07
N GLY A 104 -33.26 -6.89 -3.23
CA GLY A 104 -33.28 -8.29 -3.66
C GLY A 104 -34.71 -8.81 -3.87
N ARG A 105 -34.87 -9.80 -4.77
CA ARG A 105 -36.20 -10.33 -5.15
C ARG A 105 -36.96 -11.01 -4.00
N PHE A 106 -36.24 -11.50 -3.00
CA PHE A 106 -36.80 -12.16 -1.81
C PHE A 106 -36.66 -11.29 -0.55
N GLY A 107 -36.45 -9.97 -0.73
CA GLY A 107 -36.04 -9.02 0.30
C GLY A 107 -34.60 -8.55 0.10
N THR A 108 -34.22 -7.47 0.78
CA THR A 108 -32.84 -6.96 0.76
C THR A 108 -31.95 -7.83 1.67
N PRO A 109 -30.93 -8.54 1.13
CA PRO A 109 -29.96 -9.26 1.94
C PRO A 109 -29.13 -8.30 2.79
N LEU A 110 -28.79 -8.72 4.01
CA LEU A 110 -28.00 -7.92 4.95
C LEU A 110 -26.51 -8.00 4.59
N PHE A 111 -26.01 -7.00 3.88
CA PHE A 111 -24.57 -6.86 3.64
C PHE A 111 -23.82 -6.62 4.96
N SER A 112 -23.10 -7.64 5.43
CA SER A 112 -22.26 -7.55 6.61
C SER A 112 -20.96 -6.81 6.28
N VAL A 113 -20.55 -5.83 7.10
CA VAL A 113 -19.42 -4.94 6.77
C VAL A 113 -18.19 -5.30 7.62
N TYR A 114 -17.07 -5.55 6.95
CA TYR A 114 -15.78 -5.89 7.56
C TYR A 114 -14.75 -4.82 7.25
N GLU A 115 -14.53 -3.88 8.18
CA GLU A 115 -13.69 -2.69 7.96
C GLU A 115 -12.43 -2.63 8.85
N ASP A 116 -12.18 -3.61 9.72
CA ASP A 116 -11.02 -3.66 10.65
C ASP A 116 -10.13 -4.91 10.49
N PHE A 117 -10.19 -5.59 9.34
CA PHE A 117 -9.32 -6.74 9.06
C PHE A 117 -7.84 -6.32 8.91
N SER A 118 -6.95 -7.10 9.54
CA SER A 118 -5.49 -6.97 9.38
C SER A 118 -5.08 -6.99 7.90
N PRO A 119 -4.20 -6.06 7.45
CA PRO A 119 -3.67 -6.11 6.09
C PRO A 119 -2.64 -7.22 5.89
N VAL A 120 -2.06 -7.79 6.96
CA VAL A 120 -1.22 -8.98 6.87
C VAL A 120 -2.09 -10.20 6.58
N VAL A 121 -1.86 -10.83 5.43
CA VAL A 121 -2.52 -12.06 4.94
C VAL A 121 -1.48 -13.09 4.53
N THR A 122 -1.89 -14.35 4.40
CA THR A 122 -1.09 -15.38 3.75
C THR A 122 -1.05 -15.17 2.23
N THR A 123 -0.01 -15.70 1.59
CA THR A 123 0.05 -15.77 0.11
C THR A 123 -1.10 -16.58 -0.47
N TRP A 124 -1.58 -17.60 0.26
CA TRP A 124 -2.73 -18.41 -0.12
C TRP A 124 -4.03 -17.59 -0.17
N GLN A 125 -4.30 -16.79 0.87
CA GLN A 125 -5.45 -15.87 0.89
C GLN A 125 -5.39 -14.85 -0.27
N ASN A 126 -4.22 -14.24 -0.51
CA ASN A 126 -4.11 -13.22 -1.55
C ASN A 126 -4.13 -13.77 -2.99
N PHE A 127 -3.79 -15.05 -3.23
CA PHE A 127 -3.65 -15.56 -4.60
C PHE A 127 -4.33 -16.91 -4.83
N ASP A 128 -3.94 -17.95 -4.09
CA ASP A 128 -4.35 -19.33 -4.36
C ASP A 128 -5.84 -19.57 -4.11
N SER A 129 -6.42 -18.93 -3.10
CA SER A 129 -7.87 -18.95 -2.82
C SER A 129 -8.70 -18.24 -3.92
N LEU A 130 -8.05 -17.37 -4.70
CA LEU A 130 -8.61 -16.64 -5.84
C LEU A 130 -8.22 -17.24 -7.19
N LEU A 131 -7.77 -18.51 -7.19
CA LEU A 131 -7.40 -19.28 -8.38
C LEU A 131 -6.27 -18.66 -9.23
N ILE A 132 -5.56 -17.65 -8.71
CA ILE A 132 -4.49 -16.95 -9.43
C ILE A 132 -3.33 -17.93 -9.65
N PRO A 133 -2.86 -18.19 -10.88
CA PRO A 133 -1.80 -19.18 -11.14
C PRO A 133 -0.50 -18.91 -10.38
N ALA A 134 0.29 -19.95 -10.11
CA ALA A 134 1.54 -19.85 -9.34
C ALA A 134 2.65 -19.05 -10.06
N ASP A 135 2.59 -19.00 -11.39
CA ASP A 135 3.45 -18.26 -12.31
C ASP A 135 2.85 -16.91 -12.74
N HIS A 136 1.66 -16.55 -12.26
CA HIS A 136 0.96 -15.33 -12.65
C HIS A 136 1.76 -14.07 -12.29
N PRO A 137 1.87 -13.06 -13.18
CA PRO A 137 2.72 -11.89 -12.95
C PRO A 137 2.35 -11.10 -11.69
N SER A 138 1.10 -11.10 -11.25
CA SER A 138 0.72 -10.43 -9.99
C SER A 138 1.33 -11.03 -8.71
N ARG A 139 2.04 -12.17 -8.78
CA ARG A 139 2.82 -12.75 -7.66
C ARG A 139 4.28 -12.28 -7.60
N LYS A 140 4.71 -11.34 -8.45
CA LYS A 140 6.10 -10.86 -8.47
C LYS A 140 6.49 -10.15 -7.16
N LYS A 141 7.73 -10.39 -6.70
CA LYS A 141 8.41 -9.59 -5.66
C LYS A 141 8.62 -8.12 -6.04
N GLY A 142 8.59 -7.83 -7.34
CA GLY A 142 8.61 -6.45 -7.87
C GLY A 142 7.39 -5.66 -7.43
N ASP A 143 6.23 -6.30 -7.29
CA ASP A 143 4.91 -5.64 -7.39
C ASP A 143 4.14 -5.69 -6.04
N ASN A 144 4.60 -6.53 -5.08
CA ASN A 144 3.93 -6.82 -3.81
C ASN A 144 4.86 -6.64 -2.60
N TYR A 145 4.32 -6.24 -1.45
CA TYR A 145 5.05 -6.16 -0.18
C TYR A 145 4.95 -7.46 0.62
N TYR A 146 5.96 -8.33 0.48
CA TYR A 146 6.10 -9.57 1.24
C TYR A 146 6.76 -9.31 2.60
N LEU A 147 6.19 -9.90 3.66
CA LEU A 147 6.87 -10.05 4.95
C LEU A 147 7.87 -11.19 4.85
N ASN A 148 7.47 -12.30 4.21
CA ASN A 148 8.30 -13.46 3.83
C ASN A 148 7.55 -14.31 2.79
N GLY A 149 8.07 -15.48 2.39
CA GLY A 149 7.48 -16.35 1.36
C GLY A 149 6.09 -16.92 1.68
N THR A 150 5.58 -16.73 2.90
CA THR A 150 4.25 -17.21 3.35
C THR A 150 3.26 -16.11 3.67
N HIS A 151 3.73 -14.89 3.96
CA HIS A 151 2.91 -13.77 4.43
C HIS A 151 3.27 -12.46 3.71
N MET A 152 2.25 -11.68 3.38
CA MET A 152 2.36 -10.40 2.69
C MET A 152 1.37 -9.38 3.27
N LEU A 153 1.57 -8.10 2.93
CA LEU A 153 0.49 -7.13 3.00
C LEU A 153 -0.40 -7.32 1.77
N ARG A 154 -1.72 -7.40 1.97
CA ARG A 154 -2.70 -7.70 0.91
C ARG A 154 -2.63 -6.69 -0.25
N ALA A 155 -2.61 -7.19 -1.48
CA ALA A 155 -2.58 -6.38 -2.69
C ALA A 155 -3.98 -5.92 -3.16
N HIS A 156 -5.04 -6.50 -2.58
CA HIS A 156 -6.44 -6.17 -2.84
C HIS A 156 -7.35 -6.68 -1.71
N THR A 157 -8.54 -6.11 -1.54
CA THR A 157 -9.53 -6.57 -0.55
C THR A 157 -10.09 -7.96 -0.86
N SER A 158 -10.02 -8.41 -2.11
CA SER A 158 -10.46 -9.73 -2.55
C SER A 158 -9.80 -10.90 -1.81
N ALA A 159 -8.64 -10.67 -1.18
CA ALA A 159 -7.94 -11.65 -0.35
C ALA A 159 -8.77 -12.21 0.83
N HIS A 160 -9.89 -11.56 1.17
CA HIS A 160 -10.82 -12.00 2.22
C HIS A 160 -12.11 -12.66 1.69
N GLN A 161 -12.29 -12.79 0.36
CA GLN A 161 -13.50 -13.40 -0.22
C GLN A 161 -13.69 -14.83 0.28
N TYR A 162 -12.65 -15.67 0.19
CA TYR A 162 -12.74 -17.08 0.59
C TYR A 162 -13.14 -17.23 2.05
N ASP A 163 -12.47 -16.53 2.97
CA ASP A 163 -12.69 -16.68 4.41
C ASP A 163 -14.11 -16.27 4.83
N LEU A 164 -14.67 -15.25 4.20
CA LEU A 164 -16.04 -14.77 4.46
C LEU A 164 -17.11 -15.66 3.81
N LEU A 165 -16.85 -16.21 2.62
CA LEU A 165 -17.70 -17.24 2.01
C LEU A 165 -17.68 -18.54 2.85
N HIS A 166 -16.51 -18.93 3.36
CA HIS A 166 -16.33 -20.12 4.20
C HIS A 166 -16.96 -19.96 5.59
N ALA A 167 -17.07 -18.73 6.09
CA ALA A 167 -17.90 -18.38 7.25
C ALA A 167 -19.43 -18.45 6.97
N GLY A 168 -19.85 -18.75 5.73
CA GLY A 168 -21.25 -18.94 5.35
C GLY A 168 -22.01 -17.67 5.02
N LEU A 169 -21.33 -16.61 4.56
CA LEU A 169 -21.97 -15.32 4.27
C LEU A 169 -22.42 -15.18 2.81
N ASP A 170 -23.73 -15.02 2.62
CA ASP A 170 -24.34 -14.76 1.31
C ASP A 170 -24.18 -13.32 0.81
N ALA A 171 -23.91 -12.34 1.68
CA ALA A 171 -23.72 -10.94 1.30
C ALA A 171 -22.81 -10.19 2.27
N PHE A 172 -21.74 -9.57 1.76
CA PHE A 172 -20.80 -8.80 2.59
C PHE A 172 -20.07 -7.70 1.81
N LEU A 173 -19.61 -6.69 2.55
CA LEU A 173 -18.65 -5.68 2.09
C LEU A 173 -17.36 -5.81 2.90
N VAL A 174 -16.21 -5.66 2.26
CA VAL A 174 -14.89 -5.60 2.93
C VAL A 174 -14.26 -4.25 2.62
N VAL A 175 -13.71 -3.57 3.61
CA VAL A 175 -13.08 -2.25 3.41
C VAL A 175 -11.71 -2.24 4.08
N GLY A 176 -10.68 -1.76 3.38
CA GLY A 176 -9.39 -1.60 4.02
C GLY A 176 -8.27 -1.09 3.12
N ASP A 177 -7.18 -0.78 3.79
CA ASP A 177 -5.85 -0.50 3.24
C ASP A 177 -5.28 -1.71 2.49
N VAL A 178 -4.78 -1.49 1.28
CA VAL A 178 -4.16 -2.45 0.37
C VAL A 178 -2.82 -1.90 -0.13
N TYR A 179 -1.89 -2.80 -0.46
CA TYR A 179 -0.46 -2.50 -0.51
C TYR A 179 0.17 -3.00 -1.82
N ARG A 180 0.72 -2.08 -2.63
CA ARG A 180 1.36 -2.41 -3.92
C ARG A 180 2.67 -1.65 -4.12
N ARG A 181 3.63 -2.33 -4.73
CA ARG A 181 4.89 -1.72 -5.19
C ARG A 181 4.67 -1.24 -6.61
N ASP A 182 4.89 0.04 -6.85
CA ASP A 182 4.40 0.73 -8.06
C ASP A 182 5.14 2.06 -8.26
N GLN A 183 4.98 2.67 -9.43
CA GLN A 183 5.56 3.96 -9.83
C GLN A 183 5.14 5.13 -8.92
N ILE A 184 5.83 6.28 -9.05
CA ILE A 184 5.55 7.48 -8.25
C ILE A 184 5.03 8.57 -9.18
N ASP A 185 3.75 8.90 -9.01
CA ASP A 185 3.05 10.03 -9.62
C ASP A 185 1.87 10.45 -8.72
N SER A 186 1.03 11.37 -9.19
CA SER A 186 -0.13 11.89 -8.43
C SER A 186 -1.30 10.90 -8.29
N GLN A 187 -1.24 9.71 -8.92
CA GLN A 187 -2.26 8.65 -8.88
C GLN A 187 -1.79 7.39 -8.13
N HIS A 188 -0.49 7.12 -8.04
CA HIS A 188 0.08 5.90 -7.47
C HIS A 188 0.78 6.13 -6.12
N TYR A 189 0.25 5.49 -5.06
CA TYR A 189 0.78 5.52 -3.69
C TYR A 189 0.94 4.08 -3.15
N PRO A 190 1.98 3.77 -2.34
CA PRO A 190 2.26 2.39 -1.91
C PRO A 190 1.16 1.76 -1.03
N VAL A 191 0.26 2.60 -0.50
CA VAL A 191 -0.87 2.21 0.33
C VAL A 191 -2.09 3.01 -0.13
N PHE A 192 -3.12 2.32 -0.60
CA PHE A 192 -4.41 2.91 -0.97
C PHE A 192 -5.53 2.03 -0.39
N HIS A 193 -6.80 2.40 -0.57
CA HIS A 193 -7.91 1.70 0.06
C HIS A 193 -8.90 1.17 -0.98
N GLN A 194 -9.38 -0.04 -0.75
CA GLN A 194 -10.43 -0.66 -1.56
C GLN A 194 -11.69 -0.93 -0.74
N LEU A 195 -12.81 -1.02 -1.46
CA LEU A 195 -14.04 -1.61 -0.96
C LEU A 195 -14.44 -2.78 -1.88
N GLU A 196 -14.51 -3.96 -1.30
CA GLU A 196 -15.07 -5.17 -1.90
C GLU A 196 -16.58 -5.22 -1.65
N GLY A 197 -17.34 -5.78 -2.59
CA GLY A 197 -18.69 -6.27 -2.34
C GLY A 197 -18.92 -7.62 -2.99
N VAL A 198 -19.49 -8.57 -2.23
CA VAL A 198 -19.79 -9.94 -2.67
C VAL A 198 -21.25 -10.26 -2.38
N ARG A 199 -21.89 -10.97 -3.32
CA ARG A 199 -23.30 -11.38 -3.22
C ARG A 199 -23.53 -12.74 -3.87
N LEU A 200 -23.95 -13.73 -3.08
CA LEU A 200 -24.40 -15.06 -3.52
C LEU A 200 -25.92 -15.13 -3.64
N PHE A 201 -26.42 -15.85 -4.64
CA PHE A 201 -27.85 -16.10 -4.90
C PHE A 201 -28.14 -17.60 -4.84
N SER A 202 -29.27 -17.98 -4.23
CA SER A 202 -29.82 -19.33 -4.37
C SER A 202 -30.66 -19.47 -5.66
N LYS A 203 -30.89 -20.71 -6.11
CA LYS A 203 -31.77 -20.99 -7.27
C LYS A 203 -33.13 -20.28 -7.16
N HIS A 204 -33.87 -20.52 -6.08
CA HIS A 204 -35.23 -20.02 -5.91
C HIS A 204 -35.28 -18.49 -5.78
N GLU A 205 -34.21 -17.87 -5.28
CA GLU A 205 -34.09 -16.42 -5.21
C GLU A 205 -33.80 -15.79 -6.58
N LEU A 206 -32.84 -16.34 -7.33
CA LEU A 206 -32.44 -15.79 -8.63
C LEU A 206 -33.58 -15.86 -9.65
N PHE A 207 -34.33 -16.98 -9.65
CA PHE A 207 -35.48 -17.19 -10.54
C PHE A 207 -36.83 -16.76 -9.91
N ALA A 208 -36.81 -16.12 -8.75
CA ALA A 208 -38.02 -15.60 -8.10
C ALA A 208 -38.81 -14.68 -9.06
N GLY A 209 -40.14 -14.88 -9.09
CA GLY A 209 -41.07 -14.13 -9.95
C GLY A 209 -41.17 -14.62 -11.40
N MET A 210 -40.39 -15.62 -11.81
CA MET A 210 -40.44 -16.17 -13.18
C MET A 210 -41.50 -17.28 -13.28
N LYS A 211 -42.29 -17.28 -14.36
CA LYS A 211 -43.48 -18.16 -14.52
C LYS A 211 -43.19 -19.66 -14.54
N ASP A 212 -41.93 -20.04 -14.78
CA ASP A 212 -41.44 -21.42 -14.75
C ASP A 212 -40.07 -21.51 -14.04
N GLY A 213 -39.88 -20.70 -12.98
CA GLY A 213 -38.58 -20.59 -12.28
C GLY A 213 -38.08 -21.89 -11.63
N GLU A 214 -38.94 -22.88 -11.45
CA GLU A 214 -38.57 -24.19 -10.89
C GLU A 214 -37.93 -25.15 -11.91
N SER A 215 -38.17 -24.98 -13.22
CA SER A 215 -37.49 -25.78 -14.26
C SER A 215 -36.04 -25.31 -14.47
N LEU A 216 -35.81 -24.00 -14.34
CA LEU A 216 -34.50 -23.35 -14.45
C LEU A 216 -33.52 -23.86 -13.39
N GLN A 217 -32.22 -23.84 -13.71
CA GLN A 217 -31.14 -24.29 -12.82
C GLN A 217 -30.03 -23.25 -12.79
N LEU A 218 -29.24 -23.22 -11.71
CA LEU A 218 -28.00 -22.44 -11.68
C LEU A 218 -26.90 -23.09 -12.54
N PHE A 219 -26.91 -24.43 -12.60
CA PHE A 219 -25.78 -25.23 -13.07
C PHE A 219 -26.14 -26.21 -14.17
N GLU A 220 -25.16 -26.43 -15.05
CA GLU A 220 -25.18 -27.40 -16.15
C GLU A 220 -23.79 -28.04 -16.32
N GLN A 221 -23.60 -28.87 -17.35
CA GLN A 221 -22.29 -29.33 -17.80
C GLN A 221 -22.13 -28.96 -19.27
N SER A 222 -21.28 -27.98 -19.57
CA SER A 222 -21.12 -27.38 -20.90
C SER A 222 -19.65 -27.06 -21.21
N SER A 223 -19.41 -26.24 -22.23
CA SER A 223 -18.13 -25.55 -22.43
C SER A 223 -18.16 -24.13 -21.84
N ARG A 224 -16.98 -23.62 -21.48
CA ARG A 224 -16.74 -22.20 -21.20
C ARG A 224 -16.79 -21.41 -22.50
N SER A 225 -17.31 -20.19 -22.44
CA SER A 225 -17.36 -19.24 -23.56
C SER A 225 -17.01 -17.83 -23.08
N ALA A 226 -16.87 -16.84 -23.96
CA ALA A 226 -16.68 -15.45 -23.56
C ALA A 226 -17.76 -14.92 -22.60
N TYR A 227 -18.96 -15.52 -22.60
CA TYR A 227 -20.12 -15.05 -21.84
C TYR A 227 -20.40 -15.83 -20.54
N LYS A 228 -19.87 -17.05 -20.36
CA LYS A 228 -20.17 -17.87 -19.17
C LYS A 228 -19.13 -18.96 -18.90
N GLN A 229 -19.09 -19.42 -17.65
CA GLN A 229 -18.33 -20.58 -17.18
C GLN A 229 -18.95 -21.90 -17.70
N GLU A 230 -18.15 -22.96 -17.72
CA GLU A 230 -18.54 -24.31 -18.15
C GLU A 230 -19.58 -25.01 -17.24
N THR A 231 -19.76 -24.52 -16.01
CA THR A 231 -20.72 -25.06 -15.04
C THR A 231 -21.98 -24.21 -14.86
N HIS A 232 -22.05 -22.97 -15.35
CA HIS A 232 -23.21 -22.07 -15.18
C HIS A 232 -24.19 -22.19 -16.35
N THR A 233 -25.50 -22.13 -16.09
CA THR A 233 -26.50 -21.92 -17.16
C THR A 233 -26.43 -20.49 -17.71
N MET A 234 -26.87 -20.27 -18.95
CA MET A 234 -26.91 -18.92 -19.53
C MET A 234 -27.94 -18.03 -18.83
N GLU A 235 -29.04 -18.63 -18.37
CA GLU A 235 -30.13 -17.98 -17.66
C GLU A 235 -29.68 -17.47 -16.29
N ALA A 236 -28.94 -18.28 -15.52
CA ALA A 236 -28.37 -17.84 -14.25
C ALA A 236 -27.34 -16.72 -14.47
N MET A 237 -26.39 -16.93 -15.40
CA MET A 237 -25.36 -15.95 -15.69
C MET A 237 -25.97 -14.59 -16.08
N LYS A 238 -26.94 -14.56 -17.01
CA LYS A 238 -27.56 -13.29 -17.46
C LYS A 238 -28.34 -12.57 -16.36
N LEU A 239 -28.90 -13.28 -15.38
CA LEU A 239 -29.55 -12.64 -14.24
C LEU A 239 -28.55 -12.09 -13.21
N VAL A 240 -27.44 -12.80 -12.95
CA VAL A 240 -26.37 -12.32 -12.06
C VAL A 240 -25.61 -11.14 -12.68
N GLU A 241 -25.31 -11.19 -13.98
CA GLU A 241 -24.71 -10.06 -14.74
C GLU A 241 -25.61 -8.81 -14.67
N PHE A 242 -26.93 -8.99 -14.83
CA PHE A 242 -27.89 -7.90 -14.75
C PHE A 242 -27.96 -7.29 -13.35
N ASP A 243 -28.03 -8.12 -12.30
CA ASP A 243 -28.06 -7.64 -10.91
C ASP A 243 -26.79 -6.87 -10.54
N LEU A 244 -25.62 -7.40 -10.92
CA LEU A 244 -24.31 -6.76 -10.75
C LEU A 244 -24.26 -5.39 -11.43
N LYS A 245 -24.50 -5.35 -12.76
CA LYS A 245 -24.40 -4.11 -13.53
C LYS A 245 -25.45 -3.09 -13.10
N GLN A 246 -26.69 -3.50 -12.83
CA GLN A 246 -27.73 -2.60 -12.30
C GLN A 246 -27.34 -2.03 -10.92
N THR A 247 -26.80 -2.84 -10.02
CA THR A 247 -26.40 -2.41 -8.69
C THR A 247 -25.26 -1.40 -8.75
N LEU A 248 -24.22 -1.70 -9.52
CA LEU A 248 -23.06 -0.82 -9.67
C LEU A 248 -23.40 0.49 -10.40
N THR A 249 -24.21 0.47 -11.46
CA THR A 249 -24.70 1.71 -12.07
C THR A 249 -25.48 2.56 -11.07
N ARG A 250 -26.39 1.98 -10.28
CA ARG A 250 -27.12 2.71 -9.23
C ARG A 250 -26.21 3.23 -8.12
N LEU A 251 -25.16 2.50 -7.76
CA LEU A 251 -24.16 2.94 -6.79
C LEU A 251 -23.39 4.17 -7.29
N VAL A 252 -22.94 4.15 -8.56
CA VAL A 252 -22.30 5.31 -9.21
C VAL A 252 -23.23 6.51 -9.26
N THR A 253 -24.47 6.35 -9.71
CA THR A 253 -25.46 7.44 -9.74
C THR A 253 -25.74 8.00 -8.34
N HIS A 254 -25.77 7.14 -7.30
CA HIS A 254 -25.90 7.59 -5.92
C HIS A 254 -24.66 8.37 -5.42
N ILE A 255 -23.45 8.02 -5.86
CA ILE A 255 -22.20 8.68 -5.46
C ILE A 255 -21.99 10.01 -6.21
N PHE A 256 -22.05 9.99 -7.53
CA PHE A 256 -21.71 11.13 -8.40
C PHE A 256 -22.91 12.00 -8.81
N GLY A 257 -24.13 11.45 -8.76
CA GLY A 257 -25.35 12.08 -9.28
C GLY A 257 -25.77 11.54 -10.65
N ASP A 258 -26.89 12.07 -11.16
CA ASP A 258 -27.39 11.78 -12.50
C ASP A 258 -26.54 12.45 -13.60
N GLY A 259 -26.53 11.85 -14.80
CA GLY A 259 -25.88 12.44 -15.99
C GLY A 259 -24.39 12.13 -16.15
N LEU A 260 -23.81 11.25 -15.33
CA LEU A 260 -22.47 10.72 -15.56
C LEU A 260 -22.49 9.65 -16.67
N ASP A 261 -21.65 9.80 -17.69
CA ASP A 261 -21.44 8.76 -18.71
C ASP A 261 -20.62 7.60 -18.12
N VAL A 262 -21.13 6.37 -18.28
CA VAL A 262 -20.52 5.14 -17.76
C VAL A 262 -20.44 4.11 -18.88
N ARG A 263 -19.32 3.40 -19.01
CA ARG A 263 -19.17 2.25 -19.91
C ARG A 263 -18.62 1.02 -19.19
N TRP A 264 -18.93 -0.14 -19.76
CA TRP A 264 -18.44 -1.44 -19.33
C TRP A 264 -17.39 -1.92 -20.33
N VAL A 265 -16.24 -2.37 -19.82
CA VAL A 265 -15.14 -2.92 -20.62
C VAL A 265 -14.97 -4.39 -20.23
N ASP A 266 -15.02 -5.29 -21.20
CA ASP A 266 -14.80 -6.72 -20.96
C ASP A 266 -13.32 -6.96 -20.60
N CYS A 267 -13.05 -7.56 -19.45
CA CYS A 267 -11.70 -7.77 -18.91
C CYS A 267 -11.51 -9.21 -18.39
N TYR A 268 -10.46 -9.48 -17.62
CA TYR A 268 -10.17 -10.80 -17.06
C TYR A 268 -9.55 -10.74 -15.66
N PHE A 269 -10.16 -11.46 -14.72
CA PHE A 269 -9.59 -11.77 -13.40
C PHE A 269 -9.68 -13.29 -13.16
N PRO A 270 -8.66 -13.96 -12.57
CA PRO A 270 -8.70 -15.41 -12.36
C PRO A 270 -9.82 -15.93 -11.44
N PHE A 271 -10.52 -15.04 -10.71
CA PHE A 271 -11.58 -15.34 -9.75
C PHE A 271 -12.99 -14.93 -10.22
N THR A 272 -13.15 -14.32 -11.40
CA THR A 272 -14.45 -13.98 -11.98
C THR A 272 -14.52 -14.22 -13.50
N HIS A 273 -15.62 -14.78 -13.98
CA HIS A 273 -15.89 -14.96 -15.41
C HIS A 273 -17.40 -15.04 -15.71
N PRO A 274 -17.97 -14.18 -16.59
CA PRO A 274 -17.31 -13.05 -17.24
C PRO A 274 -16.92 -11.95 -16.24
N SER A 275 -15.89 -11.17 -16.62
CA SER A 275 -15.36 -10.04 -15.86
C SER A 275 -15.53 -8.74 -16.63
N PHE A 276 -15.80 -7.65 -15.91
CA PHE A 276 -15.98 -6.31 -16.45
C PHE A 276 -15.27 -5.28 -15.59
N GLU A 277 -14.55 -4.37 -16.23
CA GLU A 277 -14.17 -3.09 -15.64
C GLU A 277 -15.27 -2.07 -15.94
N MET A 278 -15.47 -1.14 -15.02
CA MET A 278 -16.45 -0.06 -15.18
C MET A 278 -15.71 1.28 -15.17
N GLU A 279 -15.86 2.01 -16.27
CA GLU A 279 -15.21 3.29 -16.47
C GLU A 279 -16.25 4.42 -16.48
N ILE A 280 -15.92 5.53 -15.85
CA ILE A 280 -16.71 6.77 -15.88
C ILE A 280 -16.03 7.80 -16.78
N ASN A 281 -16.78 8.64 -17.48
CA ASN A 281 -16.19 9.80 -18.14
C ASN A 281 -15.95 10.92 -17.12
N PHE A 282 -14.70 11.34 -16.96
CA PHE A 282 -14.30 12.42 -16.07
C PHE A 282 -13.40 13.40 -16.83
N HIS A 283 -13.81 14.67 -16.91
CA HIS A 283 -13.13 15.72 -17.69
C HIS A 283 -12.84 15.36 -19.17
N GLY A 284 -13.62 14.45 -19.77
CA GLY A 284 -13.45 13.98 -21.15
C GLY A 284 -12.67 12.67 -21.28
N GLU A 285 -11.88 12.29 -20.26
CA GLU A 285 -11.15 11.03 -20.21
C GLU A 285 -12.00 9.91 -19.59
N TRP A 286 -11.68 8.65 -19.90
CA TRP A 286 -12.36 7.49 -19.31
C TRP A 286 -11.52 6.91 -18.18
N LEU A 287 -12.11 6.82 -16.99
CA LEU A 287 -11.45 6.43 -15.75
C LEU A 287 -12.08 5.15 -15.19
N GLU A 288 -11.34 4.05 -15.25
CA GLU A 288 -11.65 2.78 -14.57
C GLU A 288 -11.74 2.99 -13.06
N VAL A 289 -12.89 2.71 -12.43
CA VAL A 289 -13.10 2.94 -10.98
C VAL A 289 -13.31 1.66 -10.18
N LEU A 290 -13.60 0.54 -10.85
CA LEU A 290 -13.70 -0.80 -10.27
C LEU A 290 -13.54 -1.89 -11.33
N GLY A 291 -13.09 -3.06 -10.86
CA GLY A 291 -13.25 -4.36 -11.54
C GLY A 291 -14.34 -5.20 -10.86
N CYS A 292 -15.06 -6.00 -11.64
CA CYS A 292 -16.13 -6.87 -11.15
C CYS A 292 -16.38 -8.10 -12.05
N GLY A 293 -17.23 -9.02 -11.61
CA GLY A 293 -17.72 -10.10 -12.46
C GLY A 293 -18.57 -11.15 -11.74
N VAL A 294 -18.95 -12.19 -12.48
CA VAL A 294 -19.60 -13.39 -11.93
C VAL A 294 -18.51 -14.28 -11.32
N MET A 295 -18.64 -14.67 -10.06
CA MET A 295 -17.59 -15.39 -9.33
C MET A 295 -17.31 -16.77 -9.93
N GLU A 296 -16.04 -17.18 -9.97
CA GLU A 296 -15.65 -18.53 -10.40
C GLU A 296 -16.27 -19.59 -9.50
N GLN A 297 -17.02 -20.52 -10.09
CA GLN A 297 -17.74 -21.53 -9.32
C GLN A 297 -16.79 -22.46 -8.57
N GLN A 298 -15.54 -22.65 -9.04
CA GLN A 298 -14.51 -23.37 -8.29
C GLN A 298 -14.18 -22.68 -6.95
N LEU A 299 -14.09 -21.34 -6.92
CA LEU A 299 -13.87 -20.57 -5.70
C LEU A 299 -15.05 -20.75 -4.74
N VAL A 300 -16.28 -20.49 -5.22
CA VAL A 300 -17.51 -20.57 -4.43
C VAL A 300 -17.75 -21.98 -3.86
N ASN A 301 -17.52 -23.02 -4.69
CA ASN A 301 -17.58 -24.42 -4.25
C ASN A 301 -16.50 -24.73 -3.20
N SER A 302 -15.26 -24.24 -3.38
CA SER A 302 -14.14 -24.53 -2.47
C SER A 302 -14.31 -23.89 -1.08
N ALA A 303 -15.11 -22.83 -0.98
CA ALA A 303 -15.51 -22.24 0.30
C ALA A 303 -16.66 -23.00 0.98
N GLY A 304 -17.45 -23.79 0.24
CA GLY A 304 -18.56 -24.61 0.75
C GLY A 304 -19.96 -24.11 0.38
N ALA A 305 -20.09 -23.14 -0.53
CA ALA A 305 -21.35 -22.54 -0.98
C ALA A 305 -21.84 -23.11 -2.34
N GLN A 306 -21.64 -24.42 -2.56
CA GLN A 306 -21.91 -25.09 -3.86
C GLN A 306 -23.38 -25.10 -4.33
N ASP A 307 -24.34 -24.65 -3.53
CA ASP A 307 -25.74 -24.43 -3.94
C ASP A 307 -25.98 -23.02 -4.54
N ARG A 308 -24.94 -22.17 -4.60
CA ARG A 308 -25.03 -20.74 -4.96
C ARG A 308 -24.17 -20.36 -6.17
N ILE A 309 -24.65 -19.36 -6.90
CA ILE A 309 -23.88 -18.55 -7.85
C ILE A 309 -23.73 -17.14 -7.28
N GLY A 310 -22.70 -16.37 -7.63
CA GLY A 310 -22.53 -15.02 -7.08
C GLY A 310 -21.87 -14.02 -8.02
N TRP A 311 -21.94 -12.74 -7.63
CA TRP A 311 -21.11 -11.68 -8.20
C TRP A 311 -20.16 -11.10 -7.13
N ALA A 312 -19.06 -10.52 -7.61
CA ALA A 312 -18.11 -9.75 -6.80
C ALA A 312 -17.68 -8.48 -7.52
N PHE A 313 -17.31 -7.45 -6.76
CA PHE A 313 -16.62 -6.25 -7.25
C PHE A 313 -15.59 -5.75 -6.24
N GLY A 314 -14.58 -5.03 -6.72
CA GLY A 314 -13.62 -4.29 -5.90
C GLY A 314 -13.41 -2.89 -6.48
N LEU A 315 -13.74 -1.85 -5.72
CA LEU A 315 -13.59 -0.44 -6.12
C LEU A 315 -12.42 0.26 -5.42
N GLY A 316 -11.80 1.24 -6.08
CA GLY A 316 -10.71 2.05 -5.52
C GLY A 316 -11.23 3.34 -4.87
N LEU A 317 -11.10 3.47 -3.55
CA LEU A 317 -11.67 4.61 -2.81
C LEU A 317 -10.98 5.94 -3.16
N GLU A 318 -9.66 5.97 -3.29
CA GLU A 318 -8.90 7.16 -3.68
C GLU A 318 -9.27 7.63 -5.09
N ARG A 319 -9.38 6.70 -6.05
CA ARG A 319 -9.70 7.06 -7.45
C ARG A 319 -11.12 7.63 -7.58
N ILE A 320 -12.09 7.06 -6.85
CA ILE A 320 -13.44 7.64 -6.73
C ILE A 320 -13.39 8.99 -6.00
N ALA A 321 -12.60 9.14 -4.94
CA ALA A 321 -12.47 10.41 -4.20
C ALA A 321 -11.84 11.53 -5.06
N MET A 322 -10.84 11.22 -5.87
CA MET A 322 -10.19 12.17 -6.77
C MET A 322 -11.18 12.69 -7.83
N ALA A 323 -11.94 11.80 -8.48
CA ALA A 323 -12.95 12.18 -9.47
C ALA A 323 -14.19 12.86 -8.85
N LEU A 324 -14.66 12.39 -7.69
CA LEU A 324 -15.86 12.94 -7.05
C LEU A 324 -15.60 14.35 -6.49
N TYR A 325 -14.49 14.51 -5.75
CA TYR A 325 -14.21 15.71 -4.97
C TYR A 325 -13.25 16.69 -5.65
N ASP A 326 -12.74 16.39 -6.86
CA ASP A 326 -11.70 17.14 -7.58
C ASP A 326 -10.36 17.22 -6.83
N ILE A 327 -9.96 16.13 -6.16
CA ILE A 327 -8.67 16.05 -5.45
C ILE A 327 -7.57 15.70 -6.48
N PRO A 328 -6.56 16.57 -6.70
CA PRO A 328 -5.63 16.44 -7.83
C PRO A 328 -4.44 15.49 -7.59
N ASP A 329 -4.26 14.99 -6.36
CA ASP A 329 -3.06 14.25 -5.95
C ASP A 329 -3.35 13.31 -4.78
N ILE A 330 -3.02 12.03 -4.95
CA ILE A 330 -3.24 10.96 -3.95
C ILE A 330 -2.49 11.20 -2.63
N ARG A 331 -1.39 11.95 -2.64
CA ARG A 331 -0.62 12.31 -1.42
C ARG A 331 -1.48 13.12 -0.43
N LEU A 332 -2.49 13.86 -0.90
CA LEU A 332 -3.35 14.69 -0.05
C LEU A 332 -4.15 13.87 0.97
N PHE A 333 -4.54 12.62 0.65
CA PHE A 333 -5.21 11.73 1.61
C PHE A 333 -4.34 11.39 2.84
N TRP A 334 -3.02 11.48 2.69
CA TRP A 334 -2.06 11.21 3.77
C TRP A 334 -1.58 12.48 4.49
N SER A 335 -2.14 13.65 4.15
CA SER A 335 -1.81 14.94 4.77
C SER A 335 -2.59 15.19 6.06
N GLU A 336 -1.92 15.77 7.04
CA GLU A 336 -2.52 16.23 8.30
C GLU A 336 -2.82 17.75 8.29
N ASP A 337 -2.78 18.38 7.10
CA ASP A 337 -3.13 19.79 6.92
C ASP A 337 -4.65 20.02 7.08
N GLU A 338 -5.02 20.74 8.14
CA GLU A 338 -6.39 21.19 8.42
C GLU A 338 -7.03 21.96 7.25
N ARG A 339 -6.25 22.60 6.36
CA ARG A 339 -6.77 23.27 5.15
C ARG A 339 -7.36 22.28 4.14
N PHE A 340 -6.88 21.03 4.11
CA PHE A 340 -7.49 19.91 3.39
C PHE A 340 -8.59 19.26 4.25
N LEU A 341 -8.23 18.75 5.44
CA LEU A 341 -9.11 17.90 6.25
C LEU A 341 -10.45 18.57 6.65
N LYS A 342 -10.46 19.88 6.91
CA LYS A 342 -11.70 20.58 7.32
C LYS A 342 -12.77 20.63 6.21
N GLN A 343 -12.38 20.49 4.93
CA GLN A 343 -13.32 20.58 3.80
C GLN A 343 -14.31 19.40 3.76
N PHE A 344 -13.94 18.27 4.38
CA PHE A 344 -14.72 17.04 4.44
C PHE A 344 -15.49 16.87 5.77
N ARG A 345 -15.45 17.87 6.66
CA ARG A 345 -16.23 17.92 7.91
C ARG A 345 -17.68 18.36 7.67
N VAL A 346 -18.39 17.55 6.90
CA VAL A 346 -19.80 17.73 6.52
C VAL A 346 -20.77 17.20 7.59
N SER A 347 -21.99 17.74 7.61
CA SER A 347 -23.08 17.29 8.51
C SER A 347 -23.91 16.14 7.95
N ASP A 348 -23.87 15.93 6.63
CA ASP A 348 -24.51 14.82 5.90
C ASP A 348 -23.45 14.20 4.99
N ILE A 349 -23.33 12.87 4.99
CA ILE A 349 -22.38 12.15 4.13
C ILE A 349 -22.66 12.36 2.65
N ASN A 350 -23.90 12.69 2.26
CA ASN A 350 -24.31 12.98 0.89
C ASN A 350 -24.17 14.46 0.49
N GLN A 351 -23.63 15.32 1.36
CA GLN A 351 -23.33 16.69 0.97
C GLN A 351 -22.32 16.69 -0.19
N ASN A 352 -22.67 17.34 -1.30
CA ASN A 352 -21.74 17.53 -2.41
C ASN A 352 -20.59 18.45 -1.97
N VAL A 353 -19.38 17.90 -1.90
CA VAL A 353 -18.13 18.61 -1.58
C VAL A 353 -17.32 18.74 -2.86
N LYS A 354 -16.83 19.94 -3.16
CA LYS A 354 -15.78 20.13 -4.17
C LYS A 354 -14.56 20.77 -3.50
N PHE A 355 -13.46 20.04 -3.52
CA PHE A 355 -12.19 20.45 -2.93
C PHE A 355 -11.74 21.78 -3.52
N GLN A 356 -11.39 22.72 -2.65
CA GLN A 356 -10.76 23.98 -3.03
C GLN A 356 -9.25 23.78 -2.99
N PRO A 357 -8.55 23.81 -4.14
CA PRO A 357 -7.12 23.52 -4.21
C PRO A 357 -6.28 24.44 -3.32
N LEU A 358 -5.27 23.85 -2.70
CA LEU A 358 -4.25 24.59 -1.96
C LEU A 358 -3.24 25.19 -2.95
N SER A 359 -2.62 26.30 -2.58
CA SER A 359 -1.55 26.93 -3.38
C SER A 359 -0.39 25.95 -3.58
N LYS A 360 -0.16 25.51 -4.83
CA LYS A 360 1.03 24.73 -5.20
C LYS A 360 2.29 25.59 -5.13
N TYR A 361 3.37 25.01 -4.63
CA TYR A 361 4.71 25.60 -4.75
C TYR A 361 5.33 25.28 -6.12
N PRO A 362 6.29 26.10 -6.60
CA PRO A 362 7.09 25.75 -7.77
C PRO A 362 7.80 24.41 -7.57
N ALA A 363 7.76 23.57 -8.60
CA ALA A 363 8.47 22.30 -8.64
C ALA A 363 9.99 22.51 -8.67
N VAL A 364 10.73 21.59 -8.07
CA VAL A 364 12.18 21.44 -8.26
C VAL A 364 12.44 20.10 -8.94
N ILE A 365 13.09 20.14 -10.10
CA ILE A 365 13.39 18.98 -10.94
C ILE A 365 14.89 18.65 -10.83
N ASN A 366 15.23 17.39 -10.61
CA ASN A 366 16.61 16.90 -10.59
C ASN A 366 16.71 15.54 -11.27
N ASP A 367 17.75 15.32 -12.07
CA ASP A 367 18.03 14.01 -12.68
C ASP A 367 19.07 13.23 -11.84
N ILE A 368 18.85 11.94 -11.66
CA ILE A 368 19.76 11.01 -10.97
C ILE A 368 20.07 9.84 -11.90
N SER A 369 21.34 9.46 -12.00
CA SER A 369 21.78 8.39 -12.90
C SER A 369 22.78 7.44 -12.25
N PHE A 370 22.65 6.14 -12.53
CA PHE A 370 23.52 5.11 -11.94
C PHE A 370 23.63 3.84 -12.81
N TRP A 371 24.72 3.09 -12.59
CA TRP A 371 24.90 1.73 -13.12
C TRP A 371 24.07 0.75 -12.30
N LEU A 372 23.36 -0.15 -12.98
CA LEU A 372 22.64 -1.23 -12.29
C LEU A 372 23.62 -2.26 -11.69
N PRO A 373 23.26 -2.92 -10.57
CA PRO A 373 23.99 -4.10 -10.09
C PRO A 373 23.92 -5.23 -11.13
N SER A 374 24.87 -6.16 -11.08
CA SER A 374 24.99 -7.24 -12.09
C SER A 374 23.79 -8.19 -12.14
N GLU A 375 23.03 -8.29 -11.05
CA GLU A 375 21.81 -9.09 -10.94
C GLU A 375 20.83 -8.42 -9.96
N ASN A 376 19.55 -8.81 -10.01
CA ASN A 376 18.53 -8.55 -8.98
C ASN A 376 18.18 -7.07 -8.69
N TYR A 377 18.00 -6.25 -9.73
CA TYR A 377 17.39 -4.91 -9.62
C TYR A 377 15.97 -4.89 -10.20
N THR A 378 15.02 -4.25 -9.51
CA THR A 378 13.74 -3.81 -10.07
C THR A 378 13.55 -2.31 -9.84
N GLU A 379 12.83 -1.63 -10.75
CA GLU A 379 12.62 -0.17 -10.70
C GLU A 379 11.84 0.24 -9.42
N ASN A 380 10.93 -0.63 -8.96
CA ASN A 380 10.23 -0.48 -7.68
C ASN A 380 11.15 -0.51 -6.44
N ASP A 381 12.36 -1.08 -6.51
CA ASP A 381 13.34 -1.00 -5.42
C ASP A 381 13.92 0.42 -5.27
N PHE A 382 14.08 1.13 -6.39
CA PHE A 382 14.44 2.55 -6.38
C PHE A 382 13.25 3.43 -5.95
N TYR A 383 12.02 3.14 -6.40
CA TYR A 383 10.84 3.88 -5.96
C TYR A 383 10.56 3.72 -4.46
N ASP A 384 10.76 2.53 -3.88
CA ASP A 384 10.70 2.33 -2.42
C ASP A 384 11.80 3.12 -1.68
N LEU A 385 13.00 3.24 -2.25
CA LEU A 385 14.07 4.05 -1.67
C LEU A 385 13.73 5.55 -1.71
N VAL A 386 13.19 6.05 -2.83
CA VAL A 386 12.74 7.44 -2.96
C VAL A 386 11.59 7.74 -1.99
N ARG A 387 10.58 6.86 -1.91
CA ARG A 387 9.48 6.95 -0.92
C ARG A 387 9.98 6.91 0.53
N THR A 388 11.10 6.22 0.78
CA THR A 388 11.70 6.14 2.13
C THR A 388 12.50 7.40 2.49
N ILE A 389 13.16 8.06 1.53
CA ILE A 389 14.01 9.23 1.77
C ILE A 389 13.25 10.55 1.56
N GLY A 390 12.73 10.79 0.35
CA GLY A 390 12.00 12.02 0.02
C GLY A 390 10.55 12.02 0.53
N GLY A 391 9.99 10.83 0.76
CA GLY A 391 8.65 10.70 1.32
C GLY A 391 7.59 11.35 0.43
N ASP A 392 6.82 12.25 1.03
CA ASP A 392 5.66 12.88 0.39
C ASP A 392 6.02 14.20 -0.34
N LEU A 393 7.30 14.61 -0.30
CA LEU A 393 7.83 15.77 -1.04
C LEU A 393 7.98 15.49 -2.55
N VAL A 394 8.07 14.22 -2.96
CA VAL A 394 8.24 13.82 -4.36
C VAL A 394 6.86 13.69 -5.01
N GLU A 395 6.61 14.46 -6.07
CA GLU A 395 5.37 14.45 -6.86
C GLU A 395 5.42 13.41 -7.99
N LYS A 396 6.59 13.22 -8.61
CA LYS A 396 6.76 12.26 -9.71
C LYS A 396 8.19 11.73 -9.84
N VAL A 397 8.31 10.50 -10.31
CA VAL A 397 9.58 9.87 -10.70
C VAL A 397 9.44 9.22 -12.07
N ASP A 398 10.15 9.73 -13.07
CA ASP A 398 10.15 9.22 -14.45
C ASP A 398 11.47 8.52 -14.80
N LEU A 399 11.40 7.31 -15.38
CA LEU A 399 12.53 6.67 -16.06
C LEU A 399 12.65 7.28 -17.47
N ILE A 400 13.69 8.09 -17.69
CA ILE A 400 13.83 8.88 -18.93
C ILE A 400 14.83 8.31 -19.95
N ASP A 401 15.83 7.53 -19.52
CA ASP A 401 16.76 6.82 -20.42
C ASP A 401 17.34 5.55 -19.75
N LYS A 402 17.66 4.56 -20.60
CA LYS A 402 18.25 3.28 -20.23
C LYS A 402 19.06 2.71 -21.41
N PHE A 403 20.39 2.66 -21.27
CA PHE A 403 21.29 2.10 -22.29
C PHE A 403 22.21 1.02 -21.72
N GLU A 404 22.83 0.22 -22.58
CA GLU A 404 23.84 -0.78 -22.23
C GLU A 404 25.21 -0.35 -22.75
N HIS A 405 26.24 -0.37 -21.89
CA HIS A 405 27.58 0.04 -22.32
C HIS A 405 28.31 -1.12 -23.05
N PRO A 406 28.76 -0.94 -24.31
CA PRO A 406 29.21 -2.06 -25.15
C PRO A 406 30.55 -2.69 -24.75
N ASN A 407 31.36 -2.01 -23.92
CA ASN A 407 32.66 -2.49 -23.45
C ASN A 407 32.69 -2.61 -21.92
N GLY A 408 32.99 -3.80 -21.38
CA GLY A 408 32.94 -4.09 -19.94
C GLY A 408 34.12 -3.56 -19.11
N ASP A 409 35.21 -3.15 -19.76
CA ASP A 409 36.46 -2.73 -19.13
C ASP A 409 36.66 -1.21 -19.21
N GLY A 410 36.47 -0.52 -18.09
CA GLY A 410 36.64 0.94 -17.97
C GLY A 410 36.52 1.42 -16.52
N ALA A 411 37.33 2.40 -16.16
CA ALA A 411 37.27 3.08 -14.86
C ALA A 411 36.06 4.04 -14.79
N PRO A 412 35.57 4.44 -13.59
CA PRO A 412 34.45 5.37 -13.48
C PRO A 412 34.81 6.76 -14.02
N ILE A 413 34.31 7.07 -15.22
CA ILE A 413 34.27 8.42 -15.76
C ILE A 413 33.01 9.10 -15.24
N LEU A 414 33.17 10.07 -14.34
CA LEU A 414 32.12 11.02 -13.98
C LEU A 414 32.11 12.13 -15.03
N GLU A 415 31.42 11.91 -16.15
CA GLU A 415 31.12 12.97 -17.12
C GLU A 415 29.78 13.65 -16.76
N PRO A 416 29.78 14.95 -16.40
CA PRO A 416 28.54 15.69 -16.18
C PRO A 416 27.95 16.10 -17.54
N LEU A 417 27.12 15.22 -18.11
CA LEU A 417 26.44 15.46 -19.39
C LEU A 417 25.31 16.50 -19.27
N GLY A 418 25.70 17.77 -19.34
CA GLY A 418 24.97 18.86 -20.01
C GLY A 418 23.50 19.12 -19.64
N ASN A 419 23.31 20.06 -18.70
CA ASN A 419 22.16 20.97 -18.57
C ASN A 419 20.82 20.56 -19.21
N ALA A 420 19.92 19.99 -18.41
CA ALA A 420 18.48 20.14 -18.64
C ALA A 420 18.06 21.62 -18.44
N HIS A 421 16.94 22.03 -19.04
CA HIS A 421 16.52 23.44 -19.16
C HIS A 421 16.30 24.16 -17.81
N GLU A 422 16.97 25.31 -17.62
CA GLU A 422 16.51 26.35 -16.69
C GLU A 422 15.32 27.10 -17.31
N ASP A 423 14.09 26.66 -17.05
CA ASP A 423 12.89 27.46 -17.36
C ASP A 423 12.66 28.50 -16.26
N SER A 424 13.59 29.47 -16.18
CA SER A 424 13.73 30.38 -15.06
C SER A 424 12.63 31.45 -15.03
N SER A 425 11.62 31.28 -14.18
CA SER A 425 10.72 32.36 -13.78
C SER A 425 11.45 33.34 -12.83
N PRO A 426 11.74 34.59 -13.23
CA PRO A 426 12.77 35.39 -12.57
C PRO A 426 12.22 36.22 -11.40
N LEU A 427 11.91 35.59 -10.26
CA LEU A 427 11.41 36.31 -9.08
C LEU A 427 11.81 35.70 -7.70
N ALA A 428 13.09 35.38 -7.53
CA ALA A 428 13.71 35.16 -6.21
C ALA A 428 15.23 35.43 -6.26
N LYS A 429 15.63 36.67 -5.96
CA LYS A 429 17.00 37.03 -5.56
C LYS A 429 16.93 37.64 -4.17
N GLU A 430 17.96 37.42 -3.37
CA GLU A 430 17.95 37.56 -1.89
C GLU A 430 17.05 36.43 -1.31
N ASP A 431 17.58 35.39 -0.65
CA ASP A 431 18.71 35.38 0.29
C ASP A 431 19.85 34.39 -0.07
N GLY A 432 20.99 34.49 0.62
CA GLY A 432 22.23 33.78 0.28
C GLY A 432 22.46 32.47 1.03
N THR A 433 22.23 31.32 0.37
CA THR A 433 22.73 29.99 0.81
C THR A 433 22.98 29.07 -0.39
N GLU A 434 24.07 28.29 -0.36
CA GLU A 434 24.51 27.46 -1.50
C GLU A 434 23.67 26.17 -1.66
N ARG A 435 22.54 26.26 -2.35
CA ARG A 435 21.75 25.08 -2.76
C ARG A 435 22.42 24.32 -3.93
N ARG A 436 23.50 23.57 -3.65
CA ARG A 436 24.13 22.63 -4.61
C ARG A 436 24.65 21.37 -3.94
N GLY A 437 24.37 20.20 -4.54
CA GLY A 437 25.15 18.98 -4.33
C GLY A 437 24.63 17.93 -3.33
N TRP A 438 23.34 17.58 -3.36
CA TRP A 438 22.76 16.52 -2.53
C TRP A 438 22.29 15.31 -3.37
N ILE A 439 22.26 14.12 -2.76
CA ILE A 439 21.91 12.81 -3.37
C ILE A 439 22.88 12.20 -4.42
N PRO A 440 24.23 12.26 -4.27
CA PRO A 440 25.10 11.28 -4.94
C PRO A 440 26.04 10.52 -3.97
N ARG A 441 25.49 9.70 -3.05
CA ARG A 441 26.30 8.86 -2.14
C ARG A 441 25.68 7.56 -1.59
N ALA A 442 24.41 7.26 -1.87
CA ALA A 442 23.73 6.09 -1.29
C ALA A 442 23.92 4.77 -2.07
N VAL A 443 24.40 4.83 -3.32
CA VAL A 443 24.32 3.71 -4.29
C VAL A 443 25.62 2.88 -4.38
N THR A 444 26.72 3.32 -3.77
CA THR A 444 28.07 2.75 -4.02
C THR A 444 28.88 2.39 -2.77
N ASP A 445 28.67 1.18 -2.22
CA ASP A 445 29.63 0.52 -1.32
C ASP A 445 29.78 -0.99 -1.60
N SER A 446 30.60 -1.32 -2.59
CA SER A 446 31.23 -2.64 -2.74
C SER A 446 32.72 -2.47 -3.03
N ARG A 447 33.59 -2.82 -2.08
CA ARG A 447 35.04 -2.67 -2.20
C ARG A 447 35.68 -3.86 -2.90
N SER A 448 36.60 -3.60 -3.83
CA SER A 448 37.57 -4.58 -4.32
C SER A 448 39.00 -4.21 -3.86
N GLY A 449 39.77 -5.22 -3.48
CA GLY A 449 41.20 -5.10 -3.13
C GLY A 449 42.11 -5.46 -4.31
N PRO A 450 43.43 -5.21 -4.20
CA PRO A 450 44.37 -5.35 -5.33
C PRO A 450 44.69 -6.79 -5.73
N HIS A 451 45.09 -6.96 -7.00
CA HIS A 451 45.34 -8.23 -7.68
C HIS A 451 46.40 -9.14 -7.05
N THR A 452 46.19 -10.45 -7.17
CA THR A 452 47.25 -11.44 -7.44
C THR A 452 46.84 -12.36 -8.59
N SER A 453 47.84 -13.02 -9.20
CA SER A 453 47.81 -13.49 -10.59
C SER A 453 47.09 -14.82 -10.92
N ARG A 454 46.60 -14.87 -12.18
CA ARG A 454 46.70 -15.96 -13.18
C ARG A 454 45.61 -17.05 -13.33
N SER A 455 45.27 -17.24 -14.61
CA SER A 455 44.71 -18.42 -15.32
C SER A 455 43.22 -18.75 -15.22
N ASP A 456 42.66 -18.99 -16.41
CA ASP A 456 41.59 -19.94 -16.76
C ASP A 456 40.20 -19.77 -16.13
N PHE A 457 39.43 -18.79 -16.62
CA PHE A 457 37.96 -18.82 -16.57
C PHE A 457 37.31 -18.38 -17.89
N THR A 458 36.19 -19.03 -18.21
CA THR A 458 35.35 -18.75 -19.39
C THR A 458 34.77 -17.33 -19.32
N VAL A 459 34.82 -16.60 -20.45
CA VAL A 459 34.37 -15.19 -20.52
C VAL A 459 32.85 -15.09 -20.50
N PHE A 460 32.26 -15.05 -19.30
CA PHE A 460 30.94 -14.44 -19.10
C PHE A 460 31.10 -12.92 -19.14
N ARG A 461 30.47 -12.27 -20.11
CA ARG A 461 30.48 -10.80 -20.25
C ARG A 461 29.49 -10.18 -19.26
N PRO A 462 29.90 -9.24 -18.39
CA PRO A 462 28.95 -8.43 -17.64
C PRO A 462 28.35 -7.37 -18.56
N VAL A 463 27.09 -7.53 -18.93
CA VAL A 463 26.30 -6.41 -19.47
C VAL A 463 26.09 -5.43 -18.33
N ARG A 464 26.44 -4.17 -18.52
CA ARG A 464 26.20 -3.09 -17.55
C ARG A 464 25.25 -2.09 -18.16
N SER A 465 24.00 -2.15 -17.71
CA SER A 465 22.98 -1.15 -18.04
C SER A 465 23.14 0.08 -17.14
N PHE A 466 22.89 1.24 -17.72
CA PHE A 466 22.78 2.52 -17.02
C PHE A 466 21.31 2.96 -16.96
N LEU A 467 20.97 3.77 -15.97
CA LEU A 467 19.61 4.27 -15.77
C LEU A 467 19.67 5.79 -15.53
N PHE A 468 18.80 6.56 -16.19
CA PHE A 468 18.53 7.97 -15.88
C PHE A 468 17.10 8.12 -15.34
N VAL A 469 16.96 8.82 -14.21
CA VAL A 469 15.68 8.99 -13.52
C VAL A 469 15.47 10.45 -13.16
N GLN A 470 14.36 11.04 -13.58
CA GLN A 470 13.97 12.41 -13.27
C GLN A 470 13.08 12.45 -12.02
N LEU A 471 13.47 13.25 -11.02
CA LEU A 471 12.72 13.49 -9.79
C LEU A 471 12.06 14.88 -9.84
N ASN A 472 10.74 14.93 -9.71
CA ASN A 472 9.99 16.17 -9.49
C ASN A 472 9.56 16.26 -8.02
N SER A 473 9.96 17.31 -7.31
CA SER A 473 9.63 17.55 -5.90
C SER A 473 8.85 18.86 -5.70
N SER A 474 7.80 18.81 -4.89
CA SER A 474 6.91 19.93 -4.58
C SER A 474 6.30 19.80 -3.17
N GLU A 475 6.11 20.93 -2.49
CA GLU A 475 5.27 20.99 -1.30
C GLU A 475 3.79 21.13 -1.70
N LEU A 476 2.92 20.32 -1.11
CA LEU A 476 1.46 20.46 -1.21
C LEU A 476 0.87 21.29 -0.07
N THR A 477 1.55 21.35 1.09
CA THR A 477 0.94 21.83 2.34
C THR A 477 1.93 22.57 3.24
N HIS A 478 1.53 23.76 3.73
CA HIS A 478 2.23 24.53 4.77
C HIS A 478 2.16 23.79 6.13
N SER A 479 2.97 22.77 6.33
CA SER A 479 3.17 22.13 7.64
C SER A 479 4.57 21.51 7.70
N VAL A 480 5.28 21.77 8.81
CA VAL A 480 6.68 21.33 9.04
C VAL A 480 7.74 22.01 8.15
N ALA A 481 7.79 23.34 8.18
CA ALA A 481 9.00 24.11 7.82
C ALA A 481 10.09 23.97 8.91
N GLN A 482 10.40 22.72 9.30
CA GLN A 482 11.29 22.38 10.41
C GLN A 482 12.09 21.09 10.18
N SER A 483 11.93 20.42 9.03
CA SER A 483 12.65 19.19 8.67
C SER A 483 13.62 19.36 7.49
N SER A 484 13.90 20.59 7.05
CA SER A 484 14.90 20.88 6.01
C SER A 484 16.35 20.85 6.53
N GLU A 485 16.56 20.86 7.84
CA GLU A 485 17.89 20.80 8.47
C GLU A 485 18.35 19.33 8.72
N ASP A 486 17.43 18.41 8.97
CA ASP A 486 17.72 16.99 9.30
C ASP A 486 18.31 16.16 8.14
N ILE A 487 18.29 16.67 6.91
CA ILE A 487 18.74 15.93 5.70
C ILE A 487 20.26 15.80 5.63
N GLU A 488 21.03 16.68 6.27
CA GLU A 488 22.51 16.70 6.16
C GLU A 488 23.20 15.70 7.12
N ASP A 489 22.75 15.63 8.37
CA ASP A 489 23.53 15.06 9.49
C ASP A 489 23.64 13.53 9.47
N VAL A 490 22.64 12.84 8.91
CA VAL A 490 22.52 11.36 8.95
C VAL A 490 23.63 10.65 8.16
N VAL A 491 24.25 11.32 7.17
CA VAL A 491 25.23 10.71 6.25
C VAL A 491 26.69 10.90 6.72
N LEU A 492 26.98 11.96 7.48
CA LEU A 492 28.35 12.30 7.86
C LEU A 492 28.97 11.34 8.90
N LEU A 493 28.17 10.82 9.83
CA LEU A 493 28.64 10.04 10.98
C LEU A 493 29.23 8.66 10.66
N HIS A 494 29.13 8.16 9.42
CA HIS A 494 29.59 6.81 9.05
C HIS A 494 30.92 6.73 8.29
N THR A 495 31.61 7.86 8.03
CA THR A 495 32.84 7.87 7.19
C THR A 495 34.15 8.19 7.93
N GLN A 496 34.12 8.60 9.21
CA GLN A 496 35.34 8.84 10.02
C GLN A 496 35.53 7.87 11.19
N ARG A 497 35.84 6.60 10.91
CA ARG A 497 36.67 5.74 11.79
C ARG A 497 37.23 4.53 11.04
N ARG A 498 38.45 4.12 11.41
CA ARG A 498 39.22 2.96 10.88
C ARG A 498 39.77 3.11 9.45
N GLN A 499 40.77 3.97 9.28
CA GLN A 499 42.04 3.43 8.78
C GLN A 499 42.77 2.74 9.95
N SER A 500 43.54 1.68 9.65
CA SER A 500 44.19 0.83 10.65
C SER A 500 45.58 1.34 11.05
N PRO A 501 46.11 0.96 12.24
CA PRO A 501 47.41 1.44 12.71
C PRO A 501 48.57 0.84 11.91
N ARG A 502 49.55 1.66 11.52
CA ARG A 502 50.86 1.20 11.06
C ARG A 502 51.94 1.54 12.08
N GLY A 503 52.54 0.48 12.63
CA GLY A 503 53.90 0.41 13.21
C GLY A 503 54.42 1.62 13.99
N ASN A 504 54.16 1.63 15.30
CA ASN A 504 55.06 2.34 16.23
C ASN A 504 56.23 1.40 16.58
N MET A 505 57.42 1.66 16.03
CA MET A 505 58.64 1.36 16.77
C MET A 505 58.59 2.16 18.08
N ASN A 506 59.00 1.58 19.21
CA ASN A 506 59.45 2.42 20.31
C ASN A 506 60.52 1.74 21.16
N ARG A 507 61.58 2.49 21.47
CA ARG A 507 62.61 2.12 22.44
C ARG A 507 62.17 2.62 23.81
N THR A 508 61.95 1.71 24.76
CA THR A 508 62.00 1.98 26.21
C THR A 508 62.13 0.63 26.93
N GLY A 509 62.74 0.53 28.10
CA GLY A 509 63.34 1.62 28.89
C GLY A 509 63.40 1.37 30.40
N ALA A 510 62.88 0.24 30.89
CA ALA A 510 63.06 -0.27 32.25
C ALA A 510 63.07 -1.81 32.17
N LEU A 511 64.01 -2.59 32.74
CA LEU A 511 64.41 -2.71 34.15
C LEU A 511 63.24 -3.06 35.09
N ASN A 512 63.01 -4.36 35.28
CA ASN A 512 62.96 -4.93 36.63
C ASN A 512 63.14 -6.46 36.68
N VAL A 513 64.15 -6.88 37.45
CA VAL A 513 64.20 -8.05 38.37
C VAL A 513 63.65 -9.41 37.89
N HIS A 514 64.58 -10.33 37.58
CA HIS A 514 64.39 -11.77 37.77
C HIS A 514 64.43 -12.15 39.26
N PRO A 515 63.80 -13.29 39.62
CA PRO A 515 64.48 -14.27 40.46
C PRO A 515 64.78 -15.58 39.72
N HIS A 516 65.97 -16.14 39.96
CA HIS A 516 66.29 -17.55 39.70
C HIS A 516 65.49 -18.45 40.68
N SER A 517 65.35 -19.77 40.53
CA SER A 517 66.41 -20.72 40.18
C SER A 517 65.89 -22.13 39.84
N LEU A 518 66.72 -22.94 39.18
CA LEU A 518 66.60 -24.39 39.14
C LEU A 518 67.98 -25.02 38.89
N LYS A 519 68.32 -26.07 39.66
CA LYS A 519 69.63 -26.76 39.73
C LYS A 519 70.74 -26.00 40.46
N ARG A 520 71.69 -26.66 41.11
CA ARG A 520 71.77 -28.01 41.74
C ARG A 520 72.96 -27.95 42.72
N GLY A 521 72.96 -28.78 43.76
CA GLY A 521 74.18 -29.03 44.53
C GLY A 521 74.98 -30.18 43.93
N GLN A 522 76.23 -29.91 43.54
CA GLN A 522 77.44 -30.67 43.88
C GLN A 522 78.67 -29.86 43.47
#